data_AF-A0A832UPS3-F1
#
_entry.id   AF-A0A832UPS3-F1
#
_cell.length_a   1.000
_cell.length_b   1.000
_cell.length_c   1.000
_cell.angle_alpha   90.00
_cell.angle_beta   90.00
_cell.angle_gamma   90.00
#
_symmetry.space_group_name_H-M   'P 1'
#
loop_
_entity.id
_entity.type
_entity.pdbx_description
1 polymer ?
#
loop_
_entity_poly.entity_id
_entity_poly.type
_entity_poly.pdbx_seq_one_letter_code
_entity_poly.pdbx_strand_id
1 'polypeptide(L)'
;MDFNFIKPVYFGYDVEIRTYITKISKSSLTLSQEVWQNGQLRLNGNCVMLYYDYIKQESNLIPDNIRNKLMNHLISSKELEEKNRLEMKNKKENKKEFVESD
;
A
#
# COMPACT_ATOMS: atom_id res chain seq x y z
N MET A 1 8.40 -10.94 -4.37
CA MET A 1 7.50 -10.18 -3.48
C MET A 1 8.15 -10.16 -2.12
N ASP A 2 8.07 -9.03 -1.42
CA ASP A 2 8.68 -8.82 -0.10
C ASP A 2 7.61 -8.37 0.89
N PHE A 3 7.70 -8.81 2.15
CA PHE A 3 6.75 -8.50 3.20
C PHE A 3 7.47 -8.20 4.51
N ASN A 4 7.01 -7.15 5.18
CA ASN A 4 7.41 -6.80 6.54
C ASN A 4 6.25 -7.03 7.51
N PHE A 5 6.41 -8.04 8.38
CA PHE A 5 5.43 -8.40 9.40
C PHE A 5 5.71 -7.60 10.68
N ILE A 6 4.90 -6.58 10.95
CA ILE A 6 5.12 -5.64 12.06
C ILE A 6 4.40 -6.13 13.33
N LYS A 7 3.13 -6.56 13.19
CA LYS A 7 2.29 -7.05 14.29
C LYS A 7 1.31 -8.13 13.80
N PRO A 8 0.88 -9.06 14.67
CA PRO A 8 -0.16 -10.02 14.32
C PRO A 8 -1.50 -9.34 14.02
N VAL A 9 -2.27 -10.00 13.16
CA VAL A 9 -3.69 -9.75 12.89
C VAL A 9 -4.48 -10.78 13.69
N TYR A 10 -5.62 -10.36 14.25
CA TYR A 10 -6.47 -11.22 15.08
C TYR A 10 -7.80 -11.52 14.38
N PHE A 11 -8.31 -12.73 14.59
CA PHE A 11 -9.65 -13.12 14.16
C PHE A 11 -10.73 -12.28 14.86
N GLY A 12 -11.87 -12.09 14.19
CA GLY A 12 -13.03 -11.37 14.75
C GLY A 12 -13.00 -9.84 14.62
N TYR A 13 -12.02 -9.29 13.91
CA TYR A 13 -11.94 -7.86 13.59
C TYR A 13 -11.67 -7.65 12.11
N ASP A 14 -12.29 -6.61 11.55
CA ASP A 14 -12.10 -6.26 10.15
C ASP A 14 -10.66 -5.90 9.84
N VAL A 15 -10.25 -6.26 8.63
CA VAL A 15 -8.92 -5.99 8.08
C VAL A 15 -9.10 -5.14 6.84
N GLU A 16 -8.44 -4.00 6.81
CA GLU A 16 -8.39 -3.13 5.63
C GLU A 16 -7.09 -3.41 4.87
N ILE A 17 -7.22 -3.81 3.60
CA ILE A 17 -6.10 -3.98 2.69
C ILE A 17 -6.03 -2.74 1.80
N ARG A 18 -4.94 -1.99 1.90
CA ARG A 18 -4.69 -0.82 1.06
C ARG A 18 -3.63 -1.17 0.03
N THR A 19 -3.89 -0.85 -1.23
CA THR A 19 -2.96 -1.11 -2.34
C THR A 19 -2.67 0.19 -3.07
N TYR A 20 -1.39 0.41 -3.34
CA TYR A 20 -0.87 1.62 -3.96
C TYR A 20 0.09 1.25 -5.08
N ILE A 21 0.22 2.13 -6.08
CA ILE A 21 1.32 2.06 -7.02
C ILE A 21 2.41 3.01 -6.52
N THR A 22 3.61 2.51 -6.30
CA THR A 22 4.74 3.33 -5.81
C THR A 22 5.81 3.59 -6.85
N LYS A 23 5.78 2.84 -7.96
CA LYS A 23 6.67 3.06 -9.10
C LYS A 23 6.04 2.54 -10.38
N ILE A 24 6.19 3.28 -11.48
CA ILE A 24 5.81 2.82 -12.83
C ILE A 24 7.03 2.96 -13.76
N SER A 25 7.59 1.83 -14.16
CA SER A 25 8.68 1.73 -15.14
C SER A 25 8.12 1.56 -16.56
N LYS A 26 8.97 1.27 -17.55
CA LYS A 26 8.54 1.09 -18.94
C LYS A 26 7.64 -0.14 -19.14
N SER A 27 8.00 -1.27 -18.53
CA SER A 27 7.32 -2.57 -18.68
C SER A 27 6.85 -3.17 -17.36
N SER A 28 6.93 -2.42 -16.26
CA SER A 28 6.62 -2.92 -14.93
C SER A 28 6.08 -1.84 -14.00
N LEU A 29 5.44 -2.27 -12.92
CA LEU A 29 5.02 -1.40 -11.85
C LEU A 29 5.30 -2.06 -10.49
N THR A 30 5.59 -1.24 -9.48
CA THR A 30 5.72 -1.68 -8.10
C THR A 30 4.44 -1.33 -7.36
N LEU A 31 3.79 -2.36 -6.82
CA LEU A 31 2.71 -2.23 -5.86
C LEU A 31 3.29 -2.20 -4.44
N SER A 32 2.75 -1.31 -3.62
CA SER A 32 2.90 -1.35 -2.17
C SER A 32 1.56 -1.67 -1.55
N GLN A 33 1.54 -2.68 -0.69
CA GLN A 33 0.36 -3.20 -0.03
C GLN A 33 0.51 -3.06 1.47
N GLU A 34 -0.60 -2.75 2.14
CA GLU A 34 -0.66 -2.55 3.57
C GLU A 34 -1.86 -3.26 4.16
N VAL A 35 -1.65 -3.85 5.33
CA VAL A 35 -2.68 -4.51 6.12
C VAL A 35 -2.90 -3.68 7.37
N TRP A 36 -4.10 -3.13 7.52
CA TRP A 36 -4.50 -2.34 8.66
C TRP A 36 -5.59 -3.08 9.45
N GLN A 37 -5.44 -3.13 10.78
CA GLN A 37 -6.47 -3.65 11.67
C GLN A 37 -6.53 -2.84 12.95
N ASN A 38 -7.73 -2.43 13.35
CA ASN A 38 -8.00 -1.57 14.50
C ASN A 38 -7.15 -0.28 14.46
N GLY A 39 -7.06 0.31 13.26
CA GLY A 39 -6.35 1.57 13.04
C GLY A 39 -4.82 1.50 13.16
N GLN A 40 -4.24 0.30 13.17
CA GLN A 40 -2.79 0.11 13.18
C GLN A 40 -2.35 -0.67 11.94
N LEU A 41 -1.23 -0.23 11.35
CA LEU A 41 -0.51 -0.99 10.33
C LEU A 41 0.05 -2.28 10.96
N ARG A 42 -0.31 -3.42 10.39
CA ARG A 42 0.07 -4.77 10.84
C ARG A 42 1.17 -5.37 9.98
N LEU A 43 1.08 -5.13 8.68
CA LEU A 43 2.04 -5.59 7.70
C LEU A 43 2.05 -4.62 6.53
N ASN A 44 3.21 -4.48 5.89
CA ASN A 44 3.29 -3.94 4.54
C ASN A 44 4.13 -4.84 3.65
N GLY A 45 3.99 -4.70 2.34
CA GLY A 45 4.73 -5.49 1.38
C GLY A 45 4.83 -4.83 0.03
N ASN A 46 5.85 -5.21 -0.72
CA ASN A 46 6.09 -4.71 -2.07
C ASN A 46 6.08 -5.86 -3.08
N CYS A 47 5.43 -5.62 -4.22
CA CYS A 47 5.40 -6.55 -5.34
C CYS A 47 5.72 -5.82 -6.64
N VAL A 48 6.54 -6.43 -7.50
CA VAL A 48 6.80 -5.93 -8.84
C VAL A 48 5.98 -6.76 -9.82
N MET A 49 5.14 -6.10 -10.61
CA MET A 49 4.35 -6.72 -11.68
C MET A 49 4.90 -6.32 -13.03
N LEU A 50 4.94 -7.25 -13.98
CA LEU A 50 5.34 -7.03 -15.36
C LEU A 50 4.11 -6.93 -16.26
N TYR A 51 4.13 -6.02 -17.22
CA TYR A 51 3.20 -6.08 -18.34
C TYR A 51 3.74 -7.12 -19.32
N TYR A 52 3.12 -8.29 -19.36
CA TYR A 52 3.68 -9.48 -20.00
C TYR A 52 2.92 -9.86 -21.27
N ASP A 53 3.64 -10.08 -22.36
CA ASP A 53 3.11 -10.61 -23.62
C ASP A 53 3.21 -12.14 -23.59
N TYR A 54 2.07 -12.83 -23.47
CA TYR A 54 2.02 -14.28 -23.38
C TYR A 54 2.31 -14.99 -24.71
N ILE A 55 2.15 -14.31 -25.85
CA ILE A 55 2.44 -14.88 -27.17
C ILE A 55 3.95 -14.90 -27.37
N LYS A 56 4.62 -13.77 -27.09
CA LYS A 56 6.08 -13.63 -27.19
C LYS A 56 6.84 -14.17 -25.99
N GLN A 57 6.15 -14.42 -24.88
CA GLN A 57 6.71 -14.87 -23.60
C GLN A 57 7.75 -13.91 -23.01
N GLU A 58 7.51 -12.61 -23.15
CA GLU A 58 8.41 -11.57 -22.63
C GLU A 58 7.65 -10.37 -22.02
N SER A 59 8.32 -9.58 -21.19
CA SER A 59 7.75 -8.31 -20.74
C SER A 59 7.71 -7.30 -21.89
N ASN A 60 6.59 -6.61 -22.04
CA ASN A 60 6.39 -5.59 -23.06
C ASN A 60 6.15 -4.22 -22.41
N LEU A 61 6.29 -3.15 -23.21
CA LEU A 61 5.99 -1.80 -22.76
C LEU A 61 4.53 -1.69 -22.32
N ILE A 62 4.31 -1.02 -21.19
CA ILE A 62 2.96 -0.67 -20.74
C ILE A 62 2.40 0.36 -21.76
N PRO A 63 1.29 0.07 -22.45
CA PRO A 63 0.67 1.00 -23.40
C PRO A 63 0.31 2.33 -22.74
N ASP A 64 0.43 3.45 -23.48
CA ASP A 64 0.23 4.80 -22.94
C ASP A 64 -1.15 5.02 -22.32
N ASN A 65 -2.20 4.46 -22.93
CA ASN A 65 -3.56 4.54 -22.41
C ASN A 65 -3.71 3.85 -21.03
N ILE A 66 -3.00 2.74 -20.81
CA ILE A 66 -2.95 2.04 -19.52
C ILE A 66 -2.07 2.82 -18.56
N ARG A 67 -0.88 3.24 -18.99
CA ARG A 67 0.07 4.03 -18.18
C ARG A 67 -0.60 5.28 -17.60
N ASN A 68 -1.35 6.02 -18.42
CA ASN A 68 -2.04 7.23 -18.00
C ASN A 68 -3.08 6.97 -16.90
N LYS A 69 -3.81 5.83 -16.97
CA LYS A 69 -4.73 5.43 -15.90
C LYS A 69 -3.98 5.06 -14.62
N LEU A 70 -2.87 4.33 -14.74
CA LEU A 70 -2.06 3.92 -13.58
C LEU A 70 -1.43 5.11 -12.86
N MET A 71 -1.05 6.16 -13.59
CA MET A 71 -0.46 7.37 -13.00
C MET A 71 -1.40 8.07 -12.00
N ASN A 72 -2.72 7.96 -12.17
CA ASN A 72 -3.70 8.52 -11.22
C ASN A 72 -3.66 7.84 -9.84
N HIS A 73 -3.01 6.68 -9.73
CA HIS A 73 -2.87 5.90 -8.51
C HIS A 73 -1.43 5.87 -7.99
N LEU A 74 -0.52 6.64 -8.61
CA LEU A 74 0.87 6.73 -8.20
C LEU A 74 1.00 7.60 -6.95
N ILE A 75 1.65 7.06 -5.92
CA ILE A 75 2.08 7.77 -4.71
C ILE A 75 3.55 7.45 -4.46
N SER A 76 4.38 8.43 -4.10
CA SER A 76 5.77 8.10 -3.78
C SER A 76 5.86 7.32 -2.47
N SER A 77 6.88 6.48 -2.31
CA SER A 77 7.10 5.73 -1.07
C SER A 77 7.22 6.67 0.14
N LYS A 78 7.86 7.82 -0.02
CA LYS A 78 8.03 8.83 1.04
C LYS A 78 6.70 9.46 1.45
N GLU A 79 5.84 9.81 0.48
CA GLU A 79 4.51 10.35 0.77
C GLU A 79 3.62 9.32 1.47
N LEU A 80 3.70 8.04 1.05
CA LEU A 80 2.96 6.96 1.67
C LEU A 80 3.39 6.74 3.14
N GLU A 81 4.70 6.70 3.39
CA GLU A 81 5.25 6.60 4.76
C GLU A 81 4.81 7.76 5.65
N GLU A 82 4.85 8.99 5.12
CA GLU A 82 4.42 10.18 5.86
C GLU A 82 2.91 10.12 6.17
N LYS A 83 2.08 9.78 5.18
CA LYS A 83 0.64 9.60 5.35
C LYS A 83 0.33 8.60 6.46
N ASN A 84 1.01 7.46 6.47
CA ASN A 84 0.83 6.43 7.49
C ASN A 84 1.26 6.91 8.87
N ARG A 85 2.38 7.64 8.95
CA ARG A 85 2.88 8.22 10.20
C ARG A 85 1.87 9.20 10.80
N LEU A 86 1.28 10.06 9.99
CA LEU A 86 0.26 11.02 10.41
C LEU A 86 -1.01 10.31 10.87
N GLU A 87 -1.51 9.33 10.11
CA GLU A 87 -2.71 8.57 10.51
C GLU A 87 -2.54 7.84 11.84
N MET A 88 -1.36 7.25 12.08
CA MET A 88 -1.05 6.58 13.35
C MET A 88 -0.93 7.56 14.53
N LYS A 89 -0.47 8.80 14.31
CA LYS A 89 -0.42 9.84 15.36
C LYS A 89 -1.83 10.31 15.73
N ASN A 90 -2.64 10.69 14.74
CA ASN A 90 -3.99 11.20 14.96
C ASN A 90 -4.86 10.17 15.72
N LYS A 91 -4.74 8.88 15.37
CA LYS A 91 -5.46 7.80 16.09
C LYS A 91 -4.98 7.59 17.53
N LYS A 92 -3.72 7.88 17.85
CA LYS A 92 -3.22 7.83 19.24
C LYS A 92 -3.71 9.01 20.06
N GLU A 93 -3.81 10.19 19.48
CA GLU A 93 -4.30 11.41 20.13
C GLU A 93 -5.80 11.28 20.45
N ASN A 94 -6.62 10.88 19.49
CA ASN A 94 -8.06 10.65 19.71
C ASN A 94 -8.34 9.57 20.76
N LYS A 95 -7.44 8.58 20.91
CA LYS A 95 -7.59 7.53 21.94
C LYS A 95 -7.25 8.05 23.35
N LYS A 96 -6.45 9.12 23.48
CA LYS A 96 -6.15 9.74 24.79
C LYS A 96 -7.28 10.63 25.28
N GLU A 97 -7.91 11.40 24.39
CA GLU A 97 -9.02 12.30 24.75
C GLU A 97 -10.26 11.54 25.30
N PHE A 98 -10.47 10.29 24.90
CA PHE A 98 -11.54 9.44 25.44
C PHE A 98 -11.26 8.82 26.81
N VAL A 99 -10.02 8.91 27.34
CA VAL A 99 -9.63 8.30 28.62
C VAL A 99 -9.58 9.34 29.74
N GLU A 100 -9.55 10.63 29.43
CA GLU A 100 -9.51 11.74 30.41
C GLU A 100 -10.90 12.27 30.81
N SER A 101 -11.98 11.55 30.52
CA SER A 101 -13.36 11.96 30.87
C SER A 101 -14.03 11.10 31.97
N ASP A 102 -13.25 10.52 32.87
CA ASP A 102 -13.72 9.87 34.12
C ASP A 102 -13.02 10.49 35.35
#